data_AF-A0A1S1MPD5-F1
#
_entry.id   AF-A0A1S1MPD5-F1
#
_cell.length_a   1.000
_cell.length_b   1.000
_cell.length_c   1.000
_cell.angle_alpha   90.00
_cell.angle_beta   90.00
_cell.angle_gamma   90.00
#
_symmetry.space_group_name_H-M   'P 1'
#
loop_
_entity.id
_entity.type
_entity.pdbx_description
1 polymer ?
#
loop_
_entity_poly.entity_id
_entity_poly.type
_entity_poly.pdbx_seq_one_letter_code
_entity_poly.pdbx_strand_id
1 'polypeptide(L)'
;MNTLIFIAGVIGLITFCIHVFAGQIDPVRPFLNSNLADIPKATLLACWHMVSLTLLLGSLSLSYIGWHNLSTYNTVVMAMSISYMLFATVFIVVGWYFFSAKVFVKLPQWVLLLPIGLLSLARVHL
;
A
#
# COMPACT_ATOMS: atom_id res chain seq x y z
N MET A 1 12.37 19.84 6.86
CA MET A 1 11.35 18.90 6.35
C MET A 1 11.63 18.57 4.91
N ASN A 2 11.55 17.29 4.58
CA ASN A 2 11.51 16.76 3.23
C ASN A 2 10.04 16.58 2.82
N THR A 3 9.52 17.54 2.06
CA THR A 3 8.09 17.65 1.77
C THR A 3 7.55 16.46 0.97
N LEU A 4 8.29 15.94 -0.02
CA LEU A 4 7.81 14.83 -0.86
C LEU A 4 7.70 13.51 -0.09
N ILE A 5 8.73 13.18 0.71
CA ILE A 5 8.70 11.98 1.57
C ILE A 5 7.60 12.12 2.63
N PHE A 6 7.41 13.32 3.19
CA PHE A 6 6.35 13.57 4.16
C PHE A 6 4.95 13.39 3.54
N ILE A 7 4.70 13.97 2.37
CA ILE A 7 3.43 13.79 1.64
C ILE A 7 3.20 12.31 1.32
N ALA A 8 4.22 11.57 0.89
CA ALA A 8 4.12 10.13 0.66
C ALA A 8 3.68 9.37 1.93
N GLY A 9 4.25 9.73 3.09
CA GLY A 9 3.83 9.19 4.39
C GLY A 9 2.37 9.51 4.74
N VAL A 10 1.92 10.73 4.51
CA VAL A 10 0.52 11.14 4.76
C VAL A 10 -0.45 10.39 3.84
N ILE A 11 -0.16 10.27 2.54
CA ILE A 11 -0.95 9.46 1.60
C ILE A 11 -0.98 8.00 2.06
N GLY A 12 0.15 7.48 2.54
CA GLY A 12 0.21 6.13 3.12
C GLY A 12 -0.70 5.95 4.33
N LEU A 13 -0.75 6.91 5.26
CA LEU A 13 -1.65 6.84 6.41
C LEU A 13 -3.13 6.85 5.99
N ILE A 14 -3.48 7.69 5.01
CA ILE A 14 -4.81 7.70 4.41
C ILE A 14 -5.12 6.33 3.77
N THR A 15 -4.16 5.78 3.04
CA THR A 15 -4.27 4.46 2.39
C THR A 15 -4.47 3.35 3.42
N PHE A 16 -3.74 3.38 4.53
CA PHE A 16 -3.94 2.45 5.65
C PHE A 16 -5.36 2.53 6.21
N CYS A 17 -5.88 3.75 6.46
CA CYS A 17 -7.25 3.92 6.95
C CYS A 17 -8.28 3.37 5.94
N ILE A 18 -8.14 3.70 4.66
CA ILE A 18 -9.02 3.19 3.60
C ILE A 18 -8.95 1.66 3.56
N HIS A 19 -7.75 1.09 3.59
CA HIS A 19 -7.54 -0.37 3.61
C HIS A 19 -8.26 -0.99 4.80
N VAL A 20 -8.02 -0.53 6.02
CA VAL A 20 -8.60 -1.15 7.23
C VAL A 20 -10.12 -0.99 7.31
N PHE A 21 -10.68 0.15 6.90
CA PHE A 21 -12.10 0.45 7.07
C PHE A 21 -12.92 0.19 5.81
N ALA A 22 -12.62 0.88 4.71
CA ALA A 22 -13.38 0.73 3.46
C ALA A 22 -13.12 -0.64 2.82
N GLY A 23 -11.89 -1.13 2.92
CA GLY A 23 -11.51 -2.47 2.47
C GLY A 23 -12.24 -3.60 3.19
N GLN A 24 -12.96 -3.36 4.29
CA GLN A 24 -13.79 -4.42 4.88
C GLN A 24 -15.02 -4.75 4.02
N ILE A 25 -15.53 -3.76 3.28
CA ILE A 25 -16.84 -3.83 2.63
C ILE A 25 -16.80 -4.74 1.40
N ASP A 26 -15.87 -4.48 0.47
CA ASP A 26 -15.88 -5.11 -0.85
C ASP A 26 -14.98 -6.35 -0.95
N PRO A 27 -13.75 -6.39 -0.39
CA PRO A 27 -12.96 -7.61 -0.42
C PRO A 27 -13.17 -8.50 0.81
N VAL A 28 -13.05 -7.98 2.05
CA VAL A 28 -12.94 -8.85 3.25
C VAL A 28 -14.23 -9.56 3.60
N ARG A 29 -15.32 -8.82 3.84
CA ARG A 29 -16.60 -9.42 4.21
C ARG A 29 -17.10 -10.41 3.15
N PRO A 30 -17.01 -10.13 1.83
CA PRO A 30 -17.46 -11.09 0.83
C PRO A 30 -16.65 -12.39 0.83
N PHE A 31 -15.31 -12.35 0.98
CA PHE A 31 -14.53 -13.60 0.98
C PHE A 31 -14.76 -14.41 2.28
N LEU A 32 -14.93 -13.75 3.44
CA LEU A 32 -15.23 -14.45 4.69
C LEU A 32 -16.59 -15.14 4.66
N ASN A 33 -17.57 -14.55 3.97
CA ASN A 33 -18.90 -15.12 3.77
C ASN A 33 -19.01 -16.07 2.56
N SER A 34 -17.91 -16.32 1.85
CA SER A 34 -17.89 -17.26 0.73
C SER A 34 -17.90 -18.72 1.20
N ASN A 35 -18.04 -19.67 0.26
CA ASN A 35 -17.99 -21.11 0.53
C ASN A 35 -16.55 -21.67 0.65
N LEU A 36 -15.53 -20.81 0.82
CA LEU A 36 -14.15 -21.27 1.08
C LEU A 36 -14.06 -22.03 2.41
N ALA A 37 -13.17 -23.02 2.47
CA ALA A 37 -12.83 -23.70 3.71
C ALA A 37 -12.19 -22.72 4.72
N ASP A 38 -12.28 -23.05 6.00
CA ASP A 38 -11.87 -22.15 7.09
C ASP A 38 -10.37 -21.82 7.05
N ILE A 39 -9.52 -22.78 6.68
CA ILE A 39 -8.07 -22.57 6.61
C ILE A 39 -7.71 -21.48 5.58
N PRO A 40 -8.11 -21.56 4.29
CA PRO A 40 -7.93 -20.47 3.34
C PRO A 40 -8.47 -19.11 3.80
N LYS A 41 -9.66 -19.08 4.42
CA LYS A 41 -10.24 -17.83 4.96
C LYS A 41 -9.36 -17.21 6.03
N ALA A 42 -8.93 -18.01 7.00
CA ALA A 42 -8.07 -17.57 8.08
C ALA A 42 -6.72 -17.05 7.54
N THR A 43 -6.12 -17.75 6.58
CA THR A 43 -4.87 -17.33 5.93
C THR A 43 -5.02 -16.00 5.19
N LEU A 44 -6.09 -15.84 4.38
CA LEU A 44 -6.34 -14.59 3.66
C LEU A 44 -6.60 -13.41 4.61
N LEU A 45 -7.32 -13.65 5.71
CA LEU A 45 -7.54 -12.64 6.75
C LEU A 45 -6.23 -12.27 7.47
N ALA A 46 -5.35 -13.24 7.74
CA ALA A 46 -4.03 -12.95 8.29
C ALA A 46 -3.19 -12.10 7.32
N CYS A 47 -3.15 -12.47 6.03
CA CYS A 47 -2.47 -11.68 4.99
C CYS A 47 -3.02 -10.25 4.90
N TRP A 48 -4.33 -10.08 5.02
CA TRP A 48 -4.97 -8.77 5.07
C TRP A 48 -4.41 -7.88 6.19
N HIS A 49 -4.29 -8.42 7.41
CA HIS A 49 -3.73 -7.70 8.55
C HIS A 49 -2.23 -7.46 8.44
N MET A 50 -1.47 -8.38 7.82
CA MET A 50 -0.04 -8.16 7.54
C MET A 50 0.16 -6.97 6.59
N VAL A 51 -0.69 -6.83 5.58
CA VAL A 51 -0.69 -5.65 4.69
C VAL A 51 -1.04 -4.39 5.48
N SER A 52 -2.07 -4.43 6.34
CA SER A 52 -2.42 -3.29 7.21
C SER A 52 -1.24 -2.82 8.06
N LEU A 53 -0.52 -3.74 8.70
CA LEU A 53 0.66 -3.41 9.51
C LEU A 53 1.79 -2.84 8.66
N THR A 54 2.03 -3.40 7.47
CA THR A 54 3.05 -2.91 6.54
C THR A 54 2.76 -1.48 6.08
N LEU A 55 1.50 -1.21 5.71
CA LEU A 55 1.05 0.14 5.35
C LEU A 55 1.23 1.12 6.50
N LEU A 56 0.80 0.76 7.72
CA LEU A 56 0.91 1.63 8.89
C LEU A 56 2.37 1.97 9.20
N LEU A 57 3.22 0.94 9.33
CA LEU A 57 4.63 1.13 9.68
C LEU A 57 5.38 1.91 8.60
N GLY A 58 5.21 1.55 7.33
CA GLY A 58 5.83 2.28 6.23
C GLY A 58 5.40 3.74 6.18
N SER A 59 4.12 4.02 6.41
CA SER A 59 3.58 5.38 6.39
C SER A 59 4.06 6.23 7.56
N LEU A 60 4.13 5.66 8.77
CA LEU A 60 4.71 6.32 9.94
C LEU A 60 6.19 6.60 9.73
N SER A 61 6.96 5.65 9.18
CA SER A 61 8.38 5.85 8.87
C SER A 61 8.60 6.95 7.84
N LEU A 62 7.87 6.93 6.72
CA LEU A 62 7.97 8.00 5.70
C LEU A 62 7.56 9.36 6.28
N SER A 63 6.49 9.41 7.07
CA SER A 63 6.06 10.66 7.72
C SER A 63 7.13 11.20 8.68
N TYR A 64 7.70 10.34 9.52
CA TYR A 64 8.73 10.73 10.49
C TYR A 64 10.03 11.18 9.80
N ILE A 65 10.55 10.37 8.86
CA ILE A 65 11.77 10.69 8.10
C ILE A 65 11.57 11.97 7.28
N GLY A 66 10.40 12.11 6.65
CA GLY A 66 9.99 13.28 5.89
C GLY A 66 9.96 14.53 6.75
N TRP A 67 9.27 14.49 7.88
CA TRP A 67 9.15 15.62 8.81
C TRP A 67 10.52 16.12 9.29
N HIS A 68 11.35 15.20 9.78
CA HIS A 68 12.66 15.49 10.36
C HIS A 68 13.81 15.62 9.34
N ASN A 69 13.55 15.39 8.04
CA ASN A 69 14.56 15.46 6.97
C ASN A 69 15.80 14.58 7.21
N LEU A 70 15.57 13.32 7.61
CA LEU A 70 16.64 12.41 8.04
C LEU A 70 17.28 11.65 6.87
N SER A 71 18.23 12.27 6.18
CA SER A 71 18.90 11.71 4.99
C SER A 71 19.65 10.39 5.24
N THR A 72 20.08 10.12 6.48
CA THR A 72 20.71 8.85 6.88
C THR A 72 19.82 7.64 6.59
N TYR A 73 18.49 7.81 6.49
CA TYR A 73 17.55 6.73 6.20
C TYR A 73 17.17 6.61 4.72
N ASN A 74 17.90 7.26 3.79
CA ASN A 74 17.59 7.22 2.36
C ASN A 74 17.48 5.79 1.79
N THR A 75 18.30 4.84 2.26
CA THR A 75 18.19 3.42 1.84
C THR A 75 16.88 2.80 2.29
N VAL A 76 16.39 3.14 3.49
CA VAL A 76 15.09 2.67 4.00
C VAL A 76 13.95 3.26 3.18
N VAL A 77 14.02 4.58 2.90
CA VAL A 77 13.04 5.24 2.03
C VAL A 77 13.01 4.59 0.65
N MET A 78 14.18 4.31 0.05
CA MET A 78 14.28 3.62 -1.24
C MET A 78 13.64 2.23 -1.21
N ALA A 79 13.94 1.43 -0.18
CA ALA A 79 13.36 0.11 -0.02
C ALA A 79 11.82 0.16 0.11
N MET A 80 11.30 1.13 0.88
CA MET A 80 9.86 1.37 1.00
C MET A 80 9.24 1.81 -0.33
N SER A 81 9.88 2.77 -1.03
CA SER A 81 9.42 3.24 -2.34
C SER A 81 9.25 2.08 -3.33
N ILE A 82 10.29 1.25 -3.45
CA ILE A 82 10.28 0.08 -4.34
C ILE A 82 9.18 -0.89 -3.91
N SER A 83 9.02 -1.13 -2.61
CA SER A 83 7.96 -2.01 -2.09
C SER A 83 6.56 -1.53 -2.49
N TYR A 84 6.26 -0.23 -2.31
CA TYR A 84 4.98 0.36 -2.72
C TYR A 84 4.72 0.26 -4.24
N MET A 85 5.75 0.51 -5.05
CA MET A 85 5.68 0.35 -6.51
C MET A 85 5.46 -1.12 -6.93
N LEU A 86 6.09 -2.08 -6.24
CA LEU A 86 5.88 -3.50 -6.47
C LEU A 86 4.47 -3.93 -6.06
N PHE A 87 3.94 -3.44 -4.94
CA PHE A 87 2.55 -3.70 -4.55
C PHE A 87 1.56 -3.17 -5.59
N ALA A 88 1.77 -1.94 -6.08
CA ALA A 88 0.96 -1.38 -7.16
C ALA A 88 1.02 -2.26 -8.42
N THR A 89 2.22 -2.71 -8.78
CA THR A 89 2.42 -3.64 -9.91
C THR A 89 1.66 -4.95 -9.70
N VAL A 90 1.68 -5.54 -8.51
CA VAL A 90 0.92 -6.77 -8.20
C VAL A 90 -0.57 -6.56 -8.44
N PHE A 91 -1.15 -5.46 -7.96
CA PHE A 91 -2.57 -5.15 -8.20
C PHE A 91 -2.89 -4.96 -9.69
N ILE A 92 -2.01 -4.30 -10.44
CA ILE A 92 -2.19 -4.12 -11.89
C ILE A 92 -2.14 -5.49 -12.60
N VAL A 93 -1.12 -6.31 -12.32
CA VAL A 93 -0.93 -7.60 -13.00
C VAL A 93 -2.05 -8.60 -12.66
N VAL A 94 -2.36 -8.75 -11.37
CA VAL A 94 -3.44 -9.65 -10.93
C VAL A 94 -4.80 -9.15 -11.44
N GLY A 95 -5.07 -7.85 -11.33
CA GLY A 95 -6.31 -7.29 -11.83
C GLY A 95 -6.42 -7.39 -13.35
N TRP A 96 -5.33 -7.27 -14.09
CA TRP A 96 -5.31 -7.51 -15.53
C TRP A 96 -5.63 -8.95 -15.88
N TYR A 97 -5.07 -9.91 -15.13
CA TYR A 97 -5.36 -11.33 -15.32
C TYR A 97 -6.85 -11.65 -15.13
N PHE A 98 -7.50 -11.10 -14.10
CA PHE A 98 -8.91 -11.37 -13.80
C PHE A 98 -9.92 -10.49 -14.55
N PHE A 99 -9.54 -9.25 -14.89
CA PHE A 99 -10.47 -8.21 -15.39
C PHE A 99 -10.01 -7.53 -16.67
N SER A 100 -8.85 -7.88 -17.22
CA SER A 100 -8.22 -7.23 -18.37
C SER A 100 -8.15 -5.70 -18.15
N ALA A 101 -8.46 -4.89 -19.17
CA ALA A 101 -8.47 -3.43 -19.06
C ALA A 101 -9.43 -2.87 -17.98
N LYS A 102 -10.39 -3.65 -17.48
CA LYS A 102 -11.28 -3.21 -16.39
C LYS A 102 -10.57 -3.15 -15.03
N VAL A 103 -9.30 -3.59 -14.93
CA VAL A 103 -8.46 -3.45 -13.73
C VAL A 103 -8.42 -2.02 -13.20
N PHE A 104 -8.35 -1.03 -14.08
CA PHE A 104 -8.24 0.38 -13.72
C PHE A 104 -9.48 0.93 -13.00
N VAL A 105 -10.58 0.17 -12.98
CA VAL A 105 -11.82 0.51 -12.26
C VAL A 105 -12.14 -0.51 -11.17
N LYS A 106 -11.94 -1.80 -11.43
CA LYS A 106 -12.34 -2.88 -10.50
C LYS A 106 -11.34 -3.14 -9.38
N LEU A 107 -10.06 -2.78 -9.57
CA LEU A 107 -9.00 -3.02 -8.59
C LEU A 107 -8.12 -1.76 -8.44
N PRO A 108 -8.67 -0.65 -7.91
CA PRO A 108 -8.05 0.68 -7.95
C PRO A 108 -6.94 0.91 -6.91
N GLN A 109 -6.48 -0.12 -6.19
CA GLN A 109 -5.49 0.00 -5.11
C GLN A 109 -4.17 0.62 -5.58
N TRP A 110 -3.78 0.38 -6.84
CA TRP A 110 -2.57 0.95 -7.45
C TRP A 110 -2.58 2.49 -7.47
N VAL A 111 -3.76 3.13 -7.49
CA VAL A 111 -3.93 4.59 -7.56
C VAL A 111 -3.33 5.29 -6.34
N LEU A 112 -3.37 4.65 -5.17
CA LEU A 112 -2.78 5.22 -3.94
C LEU A 112 -1.37 4.67 -3.68
N LEU A 113 -1.12 3.40 -3.99
CA LEU A 113 0.18 2.77 -3.75
C LEU A 113 1.29 3.33 -4.64
N LEU A 114 1.00 3.56 -5.93
CA LEU A 114 2.00 4.02 -6.89
C LEU A 114 2.50 5.45 -6.57
N PRO A 115 1.64 6.45 -6.27
CA PRO A 115 2.10 7.78 -5.88
C PRO A 115 2.96 7.79 -4.62
N ILE A 116 2.67 6.96 -3.61
CA ILE A 116 3.51 6.86 -2.40
C ILE A 116 4.94 6.54 -2.81
N GLY A 117 5.13 5.47 -3.59
CA GLY A 117 6.46 5.04 -4.02
C GLY A 117 7.18 6.05 -4.93
N LEU A 118 6.46 6.65 -5.89
CA LEU A 118 7.05 7.64 -6.80
C LEU A 118 7.49 8.91 -6.07
N LEU A 119 6.65 9.44 -5.17
CA LEU A 119 6.96 10.66 -4.42
C LEU A 119 8.14 10.46 -3.47
N SER A 120 8.20 9.34 -2.76
CA SER A 120 9.31 9.05 -1.85
C SER A 120 10.61 8.74 -2.61
N LEU A 121 10.55 8.10 -3.78
CA LEU A 121 11.74 7.81 -4.60
C LEU A 121 12.32 9.06 -5.26
N ALA A 122 11.47 9.95 -5.80
CA ALA A 122 11.90 11.15 -6.52
C ALA A 122 12.86 12.02 -5.69
N ARG A 123 12.74 11.96 -4.36
CA ARG A 123 13.56 12.76 -3.45
C ARG A 123 14.79 12.04 -2.89
N VAL A 124 14.93 10.74 -3.08
CA VAL A 124 16.16 10.03 -2.70
C VAL A 124 17.30 10.31 -3.71
N HIS A 125 16.95 10.71 -4.95
CA HIS A 125 17.90 10.93 -6.04
C HIS A 125 18.19 12.41 -6.37
N LEU A 126 17.56 13.36 -5.67
CA LEU A 126 17.73 14.82 -5.81
C LEU A 126 18.11 15.41 -4.46
#